data_AF-A0A182YF26-F1
#
_entry.id   AF-A0A182YF26-F1
#
_cell.length_a   1.000
_cell.length_b   1.000
_cell.length_c   1.000
_cell.angle_alpha   90.00
_cell.angle_beta   90.00
_cell.angle_gamma   90.00
#
_symmetry.space_group_name_H-M   'P 1'
#
loop_
_entity.id
_entity.type
_entity.pdbx_description
1 polymer ?
#
loop_
_entity_poly.entity_id
_entity_poly.type
_entity_poly.pdbx_seq_one_letter_code
_entity_poly.pdbx_strand_id
1 'polypeptide(L)' 'MSLRRYKAPSEATFRGTEFLSYDLGQTGGEPIVSAQDAITLYFRTRQPNGLLFYTGKCR' A
#
# COMPACT_ATOMS: atom_id res chain seq x y z
N MET A 1 -3.41 8.80 -32.50
CA MET A 1 -3.80 9.56 -31.29
C MET A 1 -4.35 8.56 -30.28
N SER A 2 -3.52 8.06 -29.35
CA SER A 2 -3.91 6.98 -28.42
C SER A 2 -4.58 7.60 -27.19
N LEU A 3 -5.86 7.27 -26.96
CA LEU A 3 -6.55 7.62 -25.72
C LEU A 3 -5.80 6.93 -24.58
N ARG A 4 -5.05 7.69 -23.79
CA ARG A 4 -4.67 7.24 -22.44
C ARG A 4 -5.95 7.05 -21.66
N ARG A 5 -6.44 5.80 -21.57
CA ARG A 5 -7.53 5.45 -20.65
C ARG A 5 -7.11 5.94 -19.27
N TYR A 6 -7.90 6.85 -18.71
CA TYR A 6 -7.71 7.30 -17.34
C TYR A 6 -7.90 6.07 -16.46
N LYS A 7 -6.80 5.49 -15.96
CA LYS A 7 -6.87 4.34 -15.06
C LYS A 7 -7.58 4.84 -13.81
N ALA A 8 -8.72 4.24 -13.48
CA ALA A 8 -9.42 4.55 -12.24
C ALA A 8 -8.46 4.38 -11.05
N PRO A 9 -8.61 5.19 -9.99
CA PRO A 9 -7.82 5.03 -8.78
C PRO A 9 -7.91 3.59 -8.28
N SER A 10 -6.78 3.05 -7.82
CA SER A 10 -6.75 1.70 -7.25
C SER A 10 -7.36 1.76 -5.86
N GLU A 11 -8.57 1.21 -5.71
CA GLU A 11 -9.33 1.16 -4.46
C GLU A 11 -9.48 -0.29 -3.99
N ALA A 12 -9.46 -0.50 -2.67
CA ALA A 12 -9.67 -1.80 -2.04
C ALA A 12 -10.59 -1.65 -0.82
N THR A 13 -11.47 -2.64 -0.61
CA THR A 13 -12.35 -2.71 0.57
C THR A 13 -11.89 -3.88 1.43
N PHE A 14 -11.60 -3.62 2.71
CA PHE A 14 -11.17 -4.63 3.67
C PHE A 14 -12.24 -4.83 4.73
N ARG A 15 -12.52 -6.09 5.09
CA ARG A 15 -13.50 -6.47 6.13
C ARG A 15 -12.87 -6.83 7.48
N GLY A 16 -11.54 -6.73 7.60
CA GLY A 16 -10.79 -6.84 8.87
C GLY A 16 -9.80 -8.00 8.96
N THR A 17 -10.01 -9.09 8.20
CA THR A 17 -9.05 -10.21 8.10
C THR A 17 -8.21 -10.19 6.83
N GLU A 18 -8.52 -9.28 5.92
CA GLU A 18 -7.87 -9.12 4.63
C GLU A 18 -6.79 -8.05 4.73
N PHE A 19 -5.65 -8.28 4.07
CA PHE A 19 -4.58 -7.31 3.96
C PHE A 19 -3.85 -7.49 2.62
N LEU A 20 -3.21 -6.41 2.17
CA LEU A 20 -2.24 -6.47 1.09
C LEU A 20 -0.84 -6.52 1.69
N SER A 21 -0.07 -7.53 1.32
CA SER A 21 1.34 -7.64 1.66
C SER A 21 2.19 -7.55 0.41
N TYR A 22 3.25 -6.75 0.48
CA TYR A 22 4.24 -6.66 -0.58
C TYR A 22 5.60 -7.05 -0.02
N ASP A 23 6.20 -8.11 -0.55
CA ASP A 23 7.55 -8.53 -0.18
C ASP A 23 8.57 -7.81 -1.05
N LEU A 24 9.20 -6.78 -0.45
CA LEU A 24 10.25 -5.99 -1.07
C LEU A 24 11.56 -6.77 -1.28
N GLY A 25 11.76 -7.90 -0.60
CA GLY A 25 12.94 -8.73 -0.75
C GLY A 25 12.93 -9.57 -2.03
N GLN A 26 11.75 -9.91 -2.55
CA GLN A 26 11.60 -10.76 -3.74
C GLN A 26 11.73 -10.00 -5.06
N THR A 27 11.76 -8.67 -5.03
CA THR A 27 11.93 -7.84 -6.23
C THR A 27 13.34 -7.87 -6.83
N GLY A 28 14.31 -8.51 -6.17
CA GLY A 28 15.72 -8.57 -6.64
C GLY A 28 16.41 -7.20 -6.71
N GLY A 29 15.72 -6.13 -6.32
CA GLY A 29 16.26 -4.79 -6.16
C GLY A 29 16.73 -4.57 -4.73
N GLU A 30 17.71 -3.70 -4.58
CA GLU A 30 18.14 -3.16 -3.28
C GLU A 30 16.91 -2.82 -2.41
N PRO A 31 17.00 -2.95 -1.07
CA PRO A 31 15.99 -2.42 -0.16
C PRO A 31 15.59 -1.01 -0.60
N ILE A 32 14.36 -0.57 -0.32
CA ILE A 32 14.03 0.85 -0.52
C ILE A 32 14.96 1.65 0.41
N VAL A 33 16.07 2.15 -0.15
CA VAL A 33 17.04 3.00 0.53
C VAL A 33 16.68 4.43 0.14
N SER A 34 15.73 4.98 0.87
CA SER A 34 15.22 6.33 0.66
C SER A 34 15.41 7.12 1.93
N ALA A 35 16.03 8.29 1.81
CA ALA A 35 16.19 9.22 2.94
C ALA A 35 14.87 9.96 3.25
N GLN A 36 13.87 9.91 2.35
CA GLN A 36 12.58 10.59 2.45
C GLN A 36 11.50 9.74 1.76
N ASP A 37 10.90 8.80 2.50
CA ASP A 37 9.71 8.09 2.05
C ASP A 37 8.44 8.87 2.44
N ALA A 38 7.57 9.10 1.47
CA ALA A 38 6.26 9.70 1.68
C ALA A 38 5.17 8.74 1.22
N ILE A 39 4.20 8.45 2.09
CA ILE A 39 3.05 7.60 1.81
C ILE A 39 1.79 8.42 1.99
N THR A 40 0.95 8.46 0.95
CA THR A 40 -0.34 9.17 0.97
C THR A 40 -1.46 8.17 0.68
N LEU A 41 -2.46 8.13 1.57
CA LEU A 41 -3.60 7.22 1.48
C LEU A 41 -4.90 8.01 1.72
N TYR A 42 -5.95 7.64 1.00
CA TYR A 42 -7.32 8.04 1.31
C TYR A 42 -8.05 6.84 1.91
N PHE A 43 -8.69 7.01 3.07
CA PHE A 43 -9.40 5.92 3.74
C PHE A 43 -10.76 6.37 4.28
N ARG A 44 -11.68 5.41 4.40
CA ARG A 44 -12.98 5.57 5.05
C ARG A 44 -13.25 4.35 5.91
N THR A 45 -13.55 4.54 7.19
CA THR A 45 -13.85 3.44 8.11
C THR A 45 -14.97 3.80 9.08
N ARG A 46 -15.70 2.79 9.56
CA ARG A 46 -16.60 2.88 10.72
C ARG A 46 -15.96 2.33 11.99
N GLN A 47 -14.82 1.63 11.87
CA GLN A 47 -14.14 0.99 12.98
C GLN A 47 -13.29 2.01 13.74
N PRO A 48 -13.29 1.99 15.08
CA PRO A 48 -12.49 2.91 15.89
C PRO A 48 -10.99 2.60 15.82
N ASN A 49 -10.63 1.33 15.57
CA ASN A 49 -9.25 0.85 15.53
C ASN A 49 -9.02 0.06 14.24
N GLY A 50 -7.83 0.20 13.66
CA GLY A 50 -7.42 -0.58 12.49
C GLY A 50 -5.99 -0.24 12.06
N LEU A 51 -5.29 -1.23 11.51
CA LEU A 51 -3.97 -1.05 10.91
C LEU A 51 -4.14 -0.68 9.43
N LEU A 52 -3.65 0.50 9.04
CA LEU A 52 -3.71 0.96 7.64
C LEU A 52 -2.45 0.62 6.85
N PHE A 53 -1.29 0.69 7.50
CA PHE A 53 0.00 0.44 6.88
C PHE A 53 1.01 0.01 7.92
N TYR A 54 1.83 -0.98 7.56
CA TYR A 54 2.97 -1.42 8.35
C TYR A 54 4.13 -1.73 7.42
N THR A 55 5.28 -1.14 7.70
CA THR A 55 6.56 -1.51 7.09
C THR A 55 7.55 -1.74 8.21
N GLY A 56 8.22 -2.90 8.18
CA GLY A 56 9.11 -3.32 9.23
C GLY A 56 9.46 -4.80 9.08
N LYS A 57 10.60 -5.19 9.65
CA LYS A 57 10.95 -6.61 9.78
C LYS A 57 10.25 -7.17 11.00
N CYS A 58 9.46 -8.22 10.82
CA CYS A 58 9.10 -9.11 11.92
C CYS A 58 10.39 -9.85 12.33
N ARG A 59 10.78 -9.74 13.60
CA ARG A 59 11.92 -10.48 14.17
C ARG A 59 11.45 -11.78 14.76
#